data_AF-A0A6G0HGP5-F1
#
_entry.id   AF-A0A6G0HGP5-F1
#
_cell.length_a   1.000
_cell.length_b   1.000
_cell.length_c   1.000
_cell.angle_alpha   90.00
_cell.angle_beta   90.00
_cell.angle_gamma   90.00
#
_symmetry.space_group_name_H-M   'P 1'
#
loop_
_entity.id
_entity.type
_entity.pdbx_description
1 polymer ?
#
loop_
_entity_poly.entity_id
_entity_poly.type
_entity_poly.pdbx_seq_one_letter_code
_entity_poly.pdbx_strand_id
1 'polypeptide(L)'
;MERRTSKDADQDIATTEHEGWLPEALDLAPLRCPILLERAHRVGPRRDAGDPPRTLIMKFQSYKQKMLVMKAAKEKKDVLYKNKRVRLYNDLATEVHRQRKKYDNVRQQLRSLGLRHGIMPPAKLVVTYREQTHTFNMPTEAQEFINKIKEEREEITTE
;
A
#
# COMPACT_ATOMS: atom_id res chain seq x y z
N MET A 1 2.86 47.66 3.92
CA MET A 1 2.05 46.71 4.71
C MET A 1 1.03 46.08 3.77
N GLU A 2 1.40 45.01 3.07
CA GLU A 2 0.48 44.31 2.17
C GLU A 2 -0.41 43.35 2.96
N ARG A 3 -1.72 43.50 2.76
CA ARG A 3 -2.77 42.68 3.37
C ARG A 3 -2.69 41.29 2.75
N ARG A 4 -2.24 40.30 3.54
CA ARG A 4 -2.36 38.88 3.19
C ARG A 4 -3.83 38.57 2.91
N THR A 5 -4.11 38.06 1.72
CA THR A 5 -5.46 37.71 1.30
C THR A 5 -5.86 36.36 1.89
N SER A 6 -7.16 36.13 2.13
CA SER A 6 -7.71 34.89 2.71
C SER A 6 -7.34 33.59 1.97
N LYS A 7 -6.79 33.71 0.76
CA LYS A 7 -6.32 32.61 -0.09
C LYS A 7 -5.00 32.00 0.39
N ASP A 8 -4.15 32.79 1.05
CA ASP A 8 -2.89 32.32 1.63
C ASP A 8 -3.12 31.66 3.00
N ALA A 9 -4.17 32.07 3.72
CA ALA A 9 -4.53 31.49 5.02
C ALA A 9 -4.97 30.02 4.89
N ASP A 10 -5.72 29.66 3.86
CA ASP A 10 -6.16 28.27 3.63
C ASP A 10 -5.00 27.34 3.20
N GLN A 11 -3.95 27.91 2.60
CA GLN A 11 -2.73 27.18 2.23
C GLN A 11 -1.81 26.96 3.45
N ASP A 12 -1.77 27.93 4.37
CA ASP A 12 -0.97 27.89 5.59
C ASP A 12 -1.59 27.01 6.69
N ILE A 13 -2.93 26.95 6.82
CA ILE A 13 -3.61 26.04 7.76
C ILE A 13 -3.36 24.56 7.39
N ALA A 14 -3.12 24.26 6.11
CA ALA A 14 -2.80 22.90 5.67
C ALA A 14 -1.40 22.43 6.11
N THR A 15 -0.50 23.35 6.46
CA THR A 15 0.91 23.05 6.76
C THR A 15 1.18 22.94 8.27
N THR A 16 0.30 23.47 9.12
CA THR A 16 0.61 23.62 10.56
C THR A 16 -0.10 22.61 11.49
N GLU A 17 -1.10 21.83 11.03
CA GLU A 17 -1.89 20.96 11.95
C GLU A 17 -1.99 19.46 11.60
N HIS A 18 -1.39 18.97 10.52
CA HIS A 18 -1.96 17.81 9.84
C HIS A 18 -1.19 16.50 9.84
N GLU A 19 -0.67 16.00 10.97
CA GLU A 19 -0.08 14.64 10.97
C GLU A 19 -0.13 13.81 12.26
N GLY A 20 -0.59 14.37 13.40
CA GLY A 20 -0.66 13.62 14.67
C GLY A 20 -1.60 12.41 14.64
N TRP A 21 -2.48 12.32 13.64
CA TRP A 21 -3.41 11.19 13.49
C TRP A 21 -2.73 9.89 13.07
N LEU A 22 -1.56 9.94 12.42
CA LEU A 22 -0.89 8.74 11.89
C LEU A 22 -0.44 7.80 13.03
N PRO A 23 0.30 8.28 14.05
CA PRO A 23 0.64 7.47 15.21
C PRO A 23 -0.59 6.88 15.90
N GLU A 24 -1.64 7.69 16.10
CA GLU A 24 -2.90 7.26 16.73
C GLU A 24 -3.59 6.16 15.93
N ALA A 25 -3.78 6.36 14.63
CA ALA A 25 -4.47 5.40 13.77
C ALA A 25 -3.71 4.09 13.60
N LEU A 26 -2.38 4.09 13.79
CA LEU A 26 -1.51 2.93 13.64
C LEU A 26 -1.07 2.30 14.96
N ASP A 27 -1.55 2.80 16.10
CA ASP A 27 -1.16 2.38 17.45
C ASP A 27 0.37 2.36 17.63
N LEU A 28 1.07 3.34 17.08
CA LEU A 28 2.52 3.39 17.18
C LEU A 28 2.92 3.76 18.60
N ALA A 29 3.79 2.94 19.21
CA ALA A 29 4.45 3.27 20.47
C ALA A 29 5.17 4.64 20.36
N PRO A 30 5.37 5.35 21.49
CA PRO A 30 6.07 6.62 21.49
C PRO A 30 7.40 6.52 20.73
N LEU A 31 7.45 7.19 19.59
CA LEU A 31 8.62 7.15 18.71
C LEU A 31 9.69 8.07 19.30
N ARG A 32 10.95 7.62 19.30
CA ARG A 32 12.10 8.46 19.72
C ARG A 32 12.22 9.74 18.87
N CYS A 33 11.75 9.68 17.63
CA CYS A 33 11.65 10.83 16.72
C CYS A 33 10.20 10.90 16.20
N PRO A 34 9.57 12.09 16.21
CA PRO A 34 8.23 12.25 15.64
C PRO A 34 8.26 11.95 14.14
N ILE A 35 7.13 11.48 13.59
CA ILE A 35 6.95 11.36 12.14
C ILE A 35 6.93 12.76 11.56
N LEU A 36 7.83 13.05 10.63
CA LEU A 36 7.93 14.34 9.95
C LEU A 36 7.63 14.16 8.47
N LEU A 37 6.65 14.91 7.96
CA LEU A 37 6.43 15.03 6.53
C LEU A 37 7.07 16.31 6.00
N GLU A 38 7.66 16.20 4.80
CA GLU A 38 8.08 17.36 4.03
C GLU A 38 6.90 18.05 3.36
N ARG A 39 5.87 17.26 2.99
CA ARG A 39 4.69 17.75 2.28
C ARG A 39 3.52 16.78 2.44
N ALA A 40 2.34 17.32 2.68
CA ALA A 40 1.08 16.60 2.59
C ALA A 40 0.10 17.40 1.72
N HIS A 41 -0.53 16.75 0.74
CA HIS A 41 -1.51 17.44 -0.11
C HIS A 41 -2.55 16.48 -0.68
N ARG A 42 -3.74 17.01 -1.00
CA ARG A 42 -4.84 16.25 -1.59
C ARG A 42 -4.82 16.33 -3.11
N VAL A 43 -5.13 15.22 -3.78
CA VAL A 43 -5.14 15.12 -5.25
C VAL A 43 -6.57 15.16 -5.78
N GLY A 44 -6.75 15.80 -6.94
CA GLY A 44 -8.03 15.90 -7.66
C GLY A 44 -8.87 17.14 -7.32
N PRO A 45 -9.96 17.37 -8.08
CA PRO A 45 -10.84 18.52 -7.90
C PRO A 45 -11.48 18.53 -6.50
N ARG A 46 -11.94 19.70 -6.05
CA ARG A 46 -12.69 19.82 -4.80
C ARG A 46 -13.96 18.96 -4.88
N ARG A 47 -14.32 18.33 -3.77
CA ARG A 47 -15.50 17.46 -3.63
C ARG A 47 -16.51 18.10 -2.69
N ASP A 48 -17.77 17.74 -2.84
CA ASP A 48 -18.87 18.30 -2.07
C ASP A 48 -18.96 17.65 -0.68
N ALA A 49 -19.75 18.27 0.21
CA ALA A 49 -20.00 17.74 1.53
C ALA A 49 -20.81 16.43 1.42
N GLY A 50 -20.19 15.32 1.79
CA GLY A 50 -20.80 13.97 1.72
C GLY A 50 -20.06 13.01 0.78
N ASP A 51 -19.26 13.55 -0.14
CA ASP A 51 -18.42 12.73 -1.01
C ASP A 51 -17.30 12.02 -0.23
N PRO A 52 -16.78 10.88 -0.75
CA PRO A 52 -15.62 10.23 -0.18
C PRO A 52 -14.42 11.20 -0.09
N PRO A 53 -13.64 11.17 1.01
CA PRO A 53 -12.46 12.02 1.14
C PRO A 53 -11.49 11.87 -0.04
N ARG A 54 -10.86 12.97 -0.44
CA ARG A 54 -9.82 12.97 -1.50
C ARG A 54 -8.58 12.22 -1.01
N THR A 55 -7.93 11.51 -1.93
CA THR A 55 -6.62 10.88 -1.68
C THR A 55 -5.62 11.91 -1.20
N LEU A 56 -4.93 11.59 -0.12
CA LEU A 56 -3.85 12.39 0.46
C LEU A 56 -2.51 11.77 0.05
N ILE A 57 -1.64 12.54 -0.60
CA ILE A 57 -0.25 12.16 -0.85
C ILE A 57 0.61 12.80 0.23
N MET A 58 1.39 11.96 0.90
CA MET A 58 2.26 12.29 2.02
C MET A 58 3.71 11.98 1.63
N LYS A 59 4.57 13.00 1.64
CA LYS A 59 6.01 12.86 1.43
C LYS A 59 6.71 12.90 2.79
N PHE A 60 7.23 11.76 3.22
CA PHE A 60 7.99 11.64 4.46
C PHE A 60 9.40 12.22 4.28
N GLN A 61 9.89 12.91 5.31
CA GLN A 61 11.26 13.42 5.34
C GLN A 61 12.30 12.30 5.46
N SER A 62 11.92 11.18 6.07
CA SER A 62 12.78 10.01 6.22
C SER A 62 12.16 8.77 5.59
N TYR A 63 12.94 8.09 4.73
CA TYR A 63 12.57 6.78 4.21
C TYR A 63 12.33 5.74 5.32
N LYS A 64 13.09 5.81 6.42
CA LYS A 64 12.93 4.91 7.57
C LYS A 64 11.55 5.09 8.22
N GLN A 65 11.09 6.33 8.37
CA GLN A 65 9.76 6.64 8.92
C GLN A 65 8.64 6.16 7.98
N LYS A 66 8.78 6.40 6.68
CA LYS A 66 7.84 5.84 5.68
C LYS A 66 7.75 4.32 5.82
N MET A 67 8.89 3.62 5.90
CA MET A 67 8.92 2.17 6.02
C MET A 67 8.30 1.67 7.32
N LEU A 68 8.52 2.36 8.44
CA LEU A 68 7.89 2.07 9.72
C LEU A 68 6.37 2.16 9.62
N VAL A 69 5.85 3.28 9.10
CA VAL A 69 4.41 3.53 8.92
C VAL A 69 3.78 2.47 8.01
N MET A 70 4.42 2.17 6.88
CA MET A 70 3.92 1.16 5.94
C MET A 70 3.95 -0.25 6.53
N LYS A 71 4.95 -0.58 7.35
CA LYS A 71 5.03 -1.85 8.06
C LYS A 71 3.90 -1.98 9.09
N ALA A 72 3.71 -0.98 9.94
CA ALA A 72 2.65 -0.96 10.94
C ALA A 72 1.26 -1.05 10.31
N ALA A 73 1.02 -0.33 9.22
CA ALA A 73 -0.24 -0.41 8.48
C ALA A 73 -0.51 -1.81 7.92
N LYS A 74 0.54 -2.49 7.42
CA LYS A 74 0.43 -3.86 6.90
C LYS A 74 0.15 -4.87 8.01
N GLU A 75 0.76 -4.70 9.17
CA GLU A 75 0.57 -5.58 10.34
C GLU A 75 -0.83 -5.41 10.94
N LYS A 76 -1.30 -4.16 11.09
CA LYS A 76 -2.64 -3.85 11.60
C LYS A 76 -3.77 -4.33 10.69
N LYS A 77 -3.53 -4.41 9.37
CA LYS A 77 -4.48 -4.75 8.28
C LYS A 77 -5.66 -3.77 8.13
N ASP A 78 -6.39 -3.50 9.20
CA ASP A 78 -7.52 -2.58 9.25
C ASP A 78 -7.19 -1.34 10.08
N VAL A 79 -6.74 -0.30 9.38
CA VAL A 79 -6.44 1.00 9.97
C VAL A 79 -7.74 1.81 10.03
N LEU A 80 -8.15 2.16 11.24
CA LEU A 80 -9.32 2.99 11.51
C LEU A 80 -8.87 4.33 12.10
N TYR A 81 -9.43 5.41 11.60
CA TYR A 81 -9.29 6.74 12.18
C TYR A 81 -10.67 7.39 12.29
N LYS A 82 -11.07 7.78 13.51
CA LYS A 82 -12.42 8.32 13.78
C LYS A 82 -13.54 7.44 13.22
N ASN A 83 -13.45 6.12 13.45
CA ASN A 83 -14.35 5.08 12.92
C ASN A 83 -14.45 5.01 11.38
N LYS A 84 -13.53 5.64 10.65
CA LYS A 84 -13.44 5.55 9.18
C LYS A 84 -12.23 4.72 8.79
N ARG A 85 -12.43 3.79 7.84
CA ARG A 85 -11.34 2.96 7.32
C ARG A 85 -10.40 3.77 6.46
N VAL A 86 -9.13 3.76 6.81
CA VAL A 86 -8.05 4.40 6.07
C VAL A 86 -7.21 3.32 5.39
N ARG A 87 -6.85 3.54 4.13
CA ARG A 87 -5.98 2.64 3.38
C ARG A 87 -4.71 3.36 3.00
N LEU A 88 -3.57 2.77 3.37
CA LEU A 88 -2.24 3.32 3.14
C LEU A 88 -1.56 2.49 2.04
N TYR A 89 -1.07 3.17 1.00
CA TYR A 89 -0.40 2.56 -0.13
C TYR A 89 0.90 3.30 -0.45
N ASN A 90 1.86 2.58 -1.02
CA ASN A 90 3.03 3.24 -1.61
C ASN A 90 2.60 3.99 -2.87
N ASP A 91 3.10 5.20 -3.03
CA ASP A 91 3.02 5.94 -4.30
C ASP A 91 4.01 5.30 -5.29
N LEU A 92 3.49 4.66 -6.32
CA LEU A 92 4.27 3.96 -7.33
C LEU A 92 4.00 4.59 -8.70
N ALA A 93 5.03 4.62 -9.55
CA ALA A 93 4.87 5.07 -10.92
C ALA A 93 3.80 4.26 -11.67
N THR A 94 3.08 4.91 -12.58
CA THR A 94 2.00 4.30 -13.38
C THR A 94 2.45 3.03 -14.10
N GLU A 95 3.68 3.03 -14.63
CA GLU A 95 4.23 1.86 -15.33
C GLU A 95 4.46 0.68 -14.38
N VAL A 96 4.95 0.93 -13.16
CA VAL A 96 5.08 -0.12 -12.13
C VAL A 96 3.71 -0.66 -11.74
N HIS A 97 2.70 0.20 -11.61
CA HIS A 97 1.33 -0.23 -11.37
C HIS A 97 0.80 -1.13 -12.51
N ARG A 98 1.04 -0.75 -13.76
CA ARG A 98 0.63 -1.53 -14.93
C ARG A 98 1.30 -2.90 -14.95
N GLN A 99 2.60 -2.97 -14.65
CA GLN A 99 3.34 -4.24 -14.58
C GLN A 99 2.80 -5.15 -13.47
N ARG A 100 2.55 -4.61 -12.27
CA ARG A 100 1.97 -5.37 -11.15
C ARG A 100 0.58 -5.91 -11.47
N LYS A 101 -0.24 -5.12 -12.17
CA LYS A 101 -1.59 -5.50 -12.59
C LYS A 101 -1.60 -6.74 -13.49
N LYS A 102 -0.54 -6.99 -14.26
CA LYS A 102 -0.42 -8.20 -15.11
C LYS A 102 -0.47 -9.50 -14.29
N TYR A 103 -0.12 -9.46 -13.00
CA TYR A 103 -0.14 -10.62 -12.11
C TYR A 103 -1.47 -10.80 -11.37
N ASP A 104 -2.49 -9.95 -11.57
CA ASP A 104 -3.70 -9.99 -10.76
C ASP A 104 -4.46 -11.31 -10.87
N ASN A 105 -4.55 -11.87 -12.09
CA ASN A 105 -5.18 -13.18 -12.32
C ASN A 105 -4.41 -14.31 -11.61
N VAL A 106 -3.09 -14.39 -11.82
CA VAL A 106 -2.19 -15.35 -11.18
C VAL A 106 -2.30 -15.26 -9.65
N ARG A 107 -2.32 -14.05 -9.08
CA ARG A 107 -2.48 -13.82 -7.64
C ARG A 107 -3.85 -14.25 -7.11
N GLN A 108 -4.91 -14.16 -7.90
CA GLN A 108 -6.21 -14.68 -7.52
C GLN A 108 -6.17 -16.21 -7.40
N GLN A 109 -5.55 -16.89 -8.37
CA GLN A 109 -5.38 -18.34 -8.34
C GLN A 109 -4.49 -18.81 -7.19
N LEU A 110 -3.39 -18.10 -6.91
CA LEU A 110 -2.54 -18.42 -5.76
C LEU A 110 -3.28 -18.26 -4.43
N ARG A 111 -4.17 -17.26 -4.31
CA ARG A 111 -5.05 -17.10 -3.13
C ARG A 111 -6.02 -18.27 -2.99
N SER A 112 -6.66 -18.71 -4.07
CA SER A 112 -7.58 -19.86 -3.99
C SER A 112 -6.86 -21.17 -3.65
N LEU A 113 -5.58 -21.31 -4.02
CA LEU A 113 -4.75 -22.47 -3.67
C LEU A 113 -4.18 -22.41 -2.24
N GLY A 114 -4.39 -21.31 -1.52
CA GLY A 114 -3.84 -21.09 -0.18
C GLY A 114 -2.33 -20.81 -0.15
N LEU A 115 -1.72 -20.46 -1.29
CA LEU A 115 -0.27 -20.28 -1.40
C LEU A 115 0.17 -18.89 -0.95
N ARG A 116 1.24 -18.85 -0.15
CA ARG A 116 1.89 -17.61 0.27
C ARG A 116 2.58 -16.98 -0.94
N HIS A 117 2.22 -15.74 -1.24
CA HIS A 117 2.79 -15.02 -2.38
C HIS A 117 2.89 -13.52 -2.09
N GLY A 118 3.69 -12.82 -2.88
CA GLY A 118 3.87 -11.37 -2.80
C GLY A 118 4.48 -10.79 -4.07
N ILE A 119 4.47 -9.46 -4.18
CA ILE A 119 5.17 -8.76 -5.26
C ILE A 119 6.41 -8.09 -4.67
N MET A 120 7.58 -8.48 -5.16
CA MET A 120 8.83 -7.81 -4.90
C MET A 120 8.96 -6.58 -5.82
N PRO A 121 9.43 -5.43 -5.30
CA PRO A 121 9.72 -4.28 -6.15
C PRO A 121 10.75 -4.60 -7.26
N PRO A 122 10.61 -4.01 -8.45
CA PRO A 122 9.51 -3.17 -8.90
C PRO A 122 8.23 -3.97 -9.19
N ALA A 123 8.32 -5.12 -9.86
CA ALA A 123 7.17 -5.93 -10.27
C ALA A 123 7.50 -7.42 -10.52
N LYS A 124 8.17 -8.08 -9.57
CA LYS A 124 8.42 -9.54 -9.64
C LYS A 124 7.48 -10.29 -8.72
N LEU A 125 6.87 -11.37 -9.18
CA LEU A 125 6.00 -12.20 -8.35
C LEU A 125 6.84 -13.23 -7.59
N VAL A 126 6.64 -13.33 -6.28
CA VAL A 126 7.30 -14.31 -5.42
C VAL A 126 6.25 -15.24 -4.84
N VAL A 127 6.47 -16.55 -4.94
CA VAL A 127 5.57 -17.60 -4.46
C VAL A 127 6.37 -18.57 -3.60
N THR A 128 5.84 -18.92 -2.43
CA THR A 128 6.43 -19.96 -1.57
C THR A 128 5.60 -21.24 -1.70
N TYR A 129 6.23 -22.33 -2.11
CA TYR A 129 5.64 -23.66 -2.26
C TYR A 129 6.64 -24.72 -1.77
N ARG A 130 6.20 -25.67 -0.94
CA ARG A 130 7.04 -26.73 -0.34
C ARG A 130 8.37 -26.19 0.23
N GLU A 131 8.27 -25.12 1.03
CA GLU A 131 9.41 -24.41 1.65
C GLU A 131 10.40 -23.75 0.67
N GLN A 132 10.19 -23.88 -0.64
CA GLN A 132 10.99 -23.21 -1.67
C GLN A 132 10.31 -21.92 -2.13
N THR A 133 11.13 -20.90 -2.38
CA THR A 133 10.67 -19.60 -2.84
C THR A 133 11.01 -19.43 -4.32
N HIS A 134 9.98 -19.35 -5.16
CA HIS A 134 10.11 -19.14 -6.60
C HIS A 134 9.82 -17.68 -6.93
N THR A 135 10.61 -17.11 -7.84
CA THR A 135 10.44 -15.72 -8.33
C THR A 135 10.21 -15.73 -9.82
N PHE A 136 9.18 -15.02 -10.28
CA PHE A 136 8.77 -14.95 -11.67
C PHE A 136 8.87 -13.51 -12.18
N ASN A 137 9.41 -13.35 -13.39
CA ASN A 137 9.52 -12.05 -14.07
C ASN A 137 8.37 -11.85 -15.06
N MET A 138 7.73 -12.94 -15.50
CA MET A 138 6.58 -12.89 -16.41
C MET A 138 5.36 -13.60 -15.79
N PRO A 139 4.13 -13.11 -16.04
CA PRO A 139 2.92 -13.78 -15.59
C PRO A 139 2.72 -15.18 -16.19
N THR A 140 3.23 -15.42 -17.40
CA THR A 140 3.15 -16.71 -18.10
C THR A 140 3.91 -17.80 -17.36
N GLU A 141 5.15 -17.54 -16.96
CA GLU A 141 5.98 -18.46 -16.16
C GLU A 141 5.28 -18.84 -14.84
N ALA A 142 4.67 -17.84 -14.19
CA ALA A 142 3.93 -18.08 -12.95
C ALA A 142 2.64 -18.89 -13.17
N GLN A 143 1.99 -18.74 -14.32
CA GLN A 143 0.80 -19.51 -14.67
C GLN A 143 1.12 -20.96 -14.96
N GLU A 144 2.21 -21.22 -15.70
CA GLU A 144 2.72 -22.59 -15.92
C GLU A 144 3.05 -23.28 -14.61
N PHE A 145 3.67 -22.55 -13.67
CA PHE A 145 3.95 -23.06 -12.33
C PHE A 145 2.68 -23.42 -11.56
N ILE A 146 1.62 -22.61 -11.65
CA ILE A 146 0.33 -22.93 -11.01
C ILE A 146 -0.31 -24.19 -11.60
N ASN A 147 -0.21 -24.38 -12.93
CA ASN A 147 -0.76 -25.56 -13.58
C ASN A 147 -0.06 -26.83 -13.08
N LYS A 148 1.28 -26.81 -13.00
CA LYS A 148 2.07 -27.91 -12.42
C LYS A 148 1.66 -28.24 -10.98
N ILE A 149 1.42 -27.22 -10.14
CA ILE A 149 0.95 -27.45 -8.77
C ILE A 149 -0.43 -28.10 -8.73
N LYS A 150 -1.32 -27.78 -9.67
CA LYS A 150 -2.66 -28.40 -9.74
C LYS A 150 -2.56 -29.86 -10.13
N GLU A 151 -1.77 -30.16 -11.17
CA GLU A 151 -1.50 -31.54 -11.62
C GLU A 151 -0.92 -32.38 -10.48
N GLU A 152 0.11 -31.89 -9.78
CA GLU A 152 0.70 -32.58 -8.62
C GLU A 152 -0.30 -32.84 -7.48
N ARG A 153 -1.29 -31.95 -7.27
CA ARG A 153 -2.29 -32.11 -6.21
C ARG A 153 -3.39 -33.10 -6.60
N GLU A 154 -3.70 -33.21 -7.88
CA GLU A 154 -4.67 -34.18 -8.41
C GLU A 154 -4.13 -35.61 -8.35
N GLU A 155 -2.84 -35.80 -8.61
CA GLU A 155 -2.16 -37.11 -8.51
C GLU A 155 -2.18 -37.67 -7.08
N ILE A 156 -1.95 -36.84 -6.06
CA ILE A 156 -1.92 -37.26 -4.64
C ILE A 156 -3.32 -37.64 -4.10
N THR A 157 -4.41 -37.21 -4.76
CA THR A 157 -5.78 -37.52 -4.32
C THR A 157 -6.32 -38.83 -4.92
N THR A 158 -5.58 -39.43 -5.87
CA THR A 158 -6.01 -40.64 -6.60
C THR A 158 -5.43 -41.93 -6.02
N GLU A 159 -4.52 -41.85 -5.05
CA GLU A 159 -4.02 -42.98 -4.23
C GLU A 159 -4.72 -43.04 -2.86
#